data_AF-A0A3D2RMR4-F1
#
_entry.id   AF-A0A3D2RMR4-F1
#
_cell.length_a   1.000
_cell.length_b   1.000
_cell.length_c   1.000
_cell.angle_alpha   90.00
_cell.angle_beta   90.00
_cell.angle_gamma   90.00
#
_symmetry.space_group_name_H-M   'P 1'
#
loop_
_entity.id
_entity.type
_entity.pdbx_description
1 polymer ?
#
loop_
_entity_poly.entity_id
_entity_poly.type
_entity_poly.pdbx_seq_one_letter_code
_entity_poly.pdbx_strand_id
1 'polypeptide(L)'
;LEAMVKAESLDAVDVVTDPSFHHDVVCAALDLGLHVMVEKPFGMTIRTCRMMMDAAERNGKLISVAENYRRDPSARLARHMIGAGAIGEVYGAALHSVRAGKR
;
A
#
# COMPACT_ATOMS: atom_id res chain seq x y z
N LEU A 1 4.46 -0.63 19.60
CA LEU A 1 3.41 0.22 18.97
C LEU A 1 2.67 1.04 20.00
N GLU A 2 1.87 0.44 20.90
CA GLU A 2 1.08 1.20 21.90
C GLU A 2 1.89 2.20 22.74
N ALA A 3 3.05 1.79 23.27
CA ALA A 3 3.89 2.66 24.07
C ALA A 3 4.35 3.91 23.28
N MET A 4 4.63 3.74 21.99
CA MET A 4 5.01 4.83 21.09
C MET A 4 3.83 5.78 20.83
N VAL A 5 2.64 5.23 20.56
CA VAL A 5 1.41 6.03 20.33
C VAL A 5 0.95 6.77 21.60
N LYS A 6 1.24 6.22 22.78
CA LYS A 6 0.93 6.90 24.06
C LYS A 6 1.94 7.98 24.41
N ALA A 7 3.20 7.81 24.01
CA ALA A 7 4.27 8.78 24.28
C ALA A 7 4.23 9.98 23.33
N GLU A 8 3.77 9.77 22.09
CA GLU A 8 3.83 10.75 21.01
C GLU A 8 2.43 11.00 20.41
N SER A 9 2.14 12.24 20.02
CA SER A 9 0.92 12.56 19.25
C SER A 9 1.15 12.30 17.77
N LEU A 10 0.81 11.09 17.32
CA LEU A 10 1.00 10.64 15.94
C LEU A 10 -0.31 10.63 15.16
N ASP A 11 -0.26 11.08 13.90
CA ASP A 11 -1.41 11.00 12.99
C ASP A 11 -1.37 9.72 12.14
N ALA A 12 -0.17 9.20 11.84
CA ALA A 12 0.02 8.09 10.91
C ALA A 12 1.25 7.24 11.24
N VAL A 13 1.30 6.02 10.68
CA VAL A 13 2.47 5.12 10.76
C VAL A 13 2.78 4.51 9.38
N ASP A 14 4.07 4.28 9.13
CA ASP A 14 4.57 3.50 7.99
C ASP A 14 4.98 2.11 8.46
N VAL A 15 4.37 1.06 7.89
CA VAL A 15 4.56 -0.33 8.27
C VAL A 15 5.47 -1.01 7.24
N VAL A 16 6.73 -1.17 7.63
CA VAL A 16 7.83 -1.72 6.80
C VAL A 16 8.33 -3.07 7.36
N THR A 17 7.44 -3.82 8.02
CA THR A 17 7.77 -5.12 8.62
C THR A 17 7.81 -6.23 7.58
N ASP A 18 8.14 -7.46 7.99
CA ASP A 18 7.97 -8.61 7.09
C ASP A 18 6.48 -8.75 6.68
N PRO A 19 6.18 -9.08 5.40
CA PRO A 19 4.81 -9.16 4.90
C PRO A 19 3.89 -10.12 5.66
N SER A 20 4.44 -11.15 6.29
CA SER A 20 3.66 -12.07 7.13
C SER A 20 3.03 -11.39 8.34
N PHE A 21 3.64 -10.31 8.85
CA PHE A 21 3.17 -9.56 10.03
C PHE A 21 2.39 -8.29 9.70
N HIS A 22 2.22 -7.92 8.43
CA HIS A 22 1.52 -6.68 8.05
C HIS A 22 0.15 -6.59 8.70
N HIS A 23 -0.67 -7.64 8.59
CA HIS A 23 -2.04 -7.63 9.09
C HIS A 23 -2.15 -7.36 10.59
N ASP A 24 -1.26 -7.93 11.41
CA ASP A 24 -1.23 -7.72 12.85
C ASP A 24 -0.89 -6.26 13.18
N VAL A 25 0.18 -5.73 12.59
CA VAL A 25 0.68 -4.38 12.87
C VAL A 25 -0.28 -3.31 12.33
N VAL A 26 -0.79 -3.50 11.12
CA VAL A 26 -1.72 -2.58 10.46
C VAL A 26 -3.04 -2.51 11.22
N CYS A 27 -3.65 -3.65 11.56
CA CYS A 27 -4.90 -3.65 12.30
C CYS A 27 -4.73 -2.97 13.67
N ALA A 28 -3.66 -3.30 14.40
CA ALA A 28 -3.37 -2.68 15.68
C ALA A 28 -3.17 -1.15 15.56
N ALA A 29 -2.49 -0.67 14.52
CA ALA A 29 -2.30 0.76 14.30
C ALA A 29 -3.62 1.50 13.98
N LEU A 30 -4.47 0.89 13.15
CA LEU A 30 -5.78 1.43 12.79
C LEU A 30 -6.71 1.47 14.01
N ASP A 31 -6.72 0.42 14.83
CA ASP A 31 -7.51 0.33 16.07
C ASP A 31 -7.02 1.33 17.14
N LEU A 32 -5.76 1.75 17.06
CA LEU A 32 -5.21 2.87 17.85
C LEU A 32 -5.53 4.26 17.25
N GLY A 33 -6.27 4.32 16.14
CA GLY A 33 -6.73 5.56 15.53
C GLY A 33 -5.73 6.24 14.62
N LEU A 34 -4.68 5.54 14.16
CA LEU A 34 -3.70 6.08 13.22
C LEU A 34 -4.09 5.83 11.77
N HIS A 35 -3.70 6.73 10.87
CA HIS A 35 -3.61 6.40 9.45
C HIS A 35 -2.42 5.47 9.18
N VAL A 36 -2.52 4.61 8.16
CA VAL A 36 -1.47 3.61 7.88
C VAL A 36 -1.01 3.66 6.43
N MET A 37 0.30 3.76 6.22
CA MET A 37 0.98 3.34 5.00
C MET A 37 1.59 1.95 5.27
N VAL A 38 1.46 1.01 4.36
CA VAL A 38 2.05 -0.34 4.50
C VAL A 38 2.85 -0.70 3.26
N GLU A 39 4.03 -1.29 3.46
CA GLU A 39 4.88 -1.75 2.37
C GLU A 39 4.21 -2.83 1.52
N LYS A 40 4.73 -3.03 0.31
CA LYS A 40 4.30 -4.12 -0.57
C LYS A 40 5.01 -5.44 -0.20
N PRO A 41 4.35 -6.60 -0.37
CA PRO A 41 2.94 -6.77 -0.76
C PRO A 41 1.99 -6.38 0.38
N PHE A 42 0.79 -5.90 0.03
CA PHE A 42 -0.20 -5.44 1.01
C PHE A 42 -0.45 -6.47 2.11
N GLY A 43 -0.80 -7.70 1.75
CA GLY A 43 -0.87 -8.84 2.65
C GLY A 43 -0.57 -10.15 1.91
N MET A 44 -0.29 -11.20 2.67
CA MET A 44 0.08 -12.52 2.12
C MET A 44 -1.10 -13.29 1.52
N THR A 45 -2.32 -13.00 1.97
CA THR A 45 -3.55 -13.62 1.48
C THR A 45 -4.66 -12.59 1.28
N ILE A 46 -5.64 -12.91 0.44
CA ILE A 46 -6.84 -12.07 0.27
C ILE A 46 -7.55 -11.85 1.61
N ARG A 47 -7.58 -12.88 2.47
CA ARG A 47 -8.19 -12.80 3.81
C ARG A 47 -7.50 -11.73 4.67
N THR A 48 -6.18 -11.77 4.77
CA THR A 48 -5.40 -10.77 5.53
C THR A 48 -5.55 -9.37 4.94
N CYS A 49 -5.63 -9.24 3.61
CA CYS A 49 -5.89 -7.96 2.96
C CYS A 49 -7.26 -7.38 3.36
N ARG A 50 -8.31 -8.20 3.34
CA ARG A 50 -9.66 -7.78 3.75
C ARG A 50 -9.70 -7.35 5.22
N MET A 51 -9.07 -8.11 6.12
CA MET A 51 -9.01 -7.76 7.54
C MET A 51 -8.46 -6.34 7.79
N MET A 52 -7.42 -5.94 7.05
CA MET A 52 -6.84 -4.60 7.15
C MET A 52 -7.72 -3.52 6.51
N MET A 53 -8.41 -3.83 5.41
CA MET A 53 -9.37 -2.89 4.80
C MET A 53 -10.56 -2.64 5.71
N ASP A 54 -11.14 -3.71 6.27
CA ASP A 54 -12.23 -3.65 7.24
C ASP A 54 -11.80 -2.88 8.50
N ALA A 55 -10.52 -2.98 8.88
CA ALA A 55 -9.93 -2.19 9.95
C ALA A 55 -9.85 -0.70 9.68
N ALA A 56 -9.52 -0.33 8.45
CA ALA A 56 -9.47 1.06 8.05
C ALA A 56 -10.89 1.65 8.03
N GLU A 57 -11.85 0.91 7.48
CA GLU A 57 -13.25 1.33 7.39
C GLU A 57 -13.89 1.48 8.78
N ARG A 58 -13.79 0.47 9.66
CA ARG A 58 -14.41 0.50 11.00
C ARG A 58 -13.90 1.64 11.87
N ASN A 59 -12.64 2.05 11.70
CA ASN A 59 -12.02 3.12 12.48
C ASN A 59 -12.08 4.50 11.79
N GLY A 60 -12.63 4.57 10.57
CA GLY A 60 -12.64 5.81 9.77
C GLY A 60 -11.22 6.31 9.45
N LYS A 61 -10.25 5.41 9.28
CA LYS A 61 -8.85 5.73 9.00
C LYS A 61 -8.47 5.39 7.57
N LEU A 62 -7.41 6.05 7.10
CA LEU A 62 -6.88 5.83 5.77
C LEU A 62 -5.84 4.71 5.83
N ILE A 63 -5.90 3.81 4.86
CA ILE A 63 -4.87 2.84 4.59
C ILE A 63 -4.37 2.99 3.15
N SER A 64 -3.06 2.98 2.97
CA SER A 64 -2.42 3.06 1.65
C SER A 64 -1.30 2.03 1.54
N VAL A 65 -1.10 1.49 0.35
CA VAL A 65 0.05 0.65 0.04
C VAL A 65 1.18 1.54 -0.46
N ALA A 66 2.42 1.28 -0.03
CA ALA A 66 3.62 1.95 -0.50
C ALA A 66 4.02 1.49 -1.92
N GLU A 67 3.05 1.48 -2.85
CA GLU A 67 3.28 1.15 -4.26
C GLU A 67 3.94 2.35 -4.96
N ASN A 68 5.27 2.35 -4.99
CA ASN A 68 6.06 3.45 -5.51
C ASN A 68 5.99 3.54 -7.04
N TYR A 69 5.84 2.43 -7.77
CA TYR A 69 5.80 2.46 -9.24
C TYR A 69 4.56 3.19 -9.76
N ARG A 70 3.44 3.13 -9.04
CA ARG A 70 2.25 3.93 -9.36
C ARG A 70 2.50 5.44 -9.32
N ARG A 71 3.49 5.89 -8.53
CA ARG A 71 3.84 7.31 -8.34
C ARG A 71 4.99 7.78 -9.24
N ASP A 72 5.67 6.87 -9.93
CA ASP A 72 6.75 7.20 -10.84
C ASP A 72 6.26 8.12 -11.98
N PRO A 73 7.04 9.17 -12.36
CA PRO A 73 6.65 10.09 -13.43
C PRO A 73 6.31 9.39 -14.75
N SER A 74 7.04 8.33 -15.12
CA SER A 74 6.79 7.59 -16.35
C SER A 74 5.44 6.85 -16.32
N ALA A 75 5.12 6.20 -15.20
CA ALA A 75 3.85 5.52 -15.01
C ALA A 75 2.66 6.51 -15.01
N ARG A 76 2.84 7.67 -14.39
CA ARG A 76 1.82 8.74 -14.38
C ARG A 76 1.60 9.34 -15.76
N LEU A 77 2.67 9.59 -16.52
CA LEU A 77 2.59 10.06 -17.90
C LEU A 77 1.90 9.01 -18.79
N ALA A 78 2.30 7.75 -18.69
CA ALA A 78 1.66 6.67 -19.45
C ALA A 78 0.15 6.59 -19.15
N ARG A 79 -0.24 6.65 -17.86
CA ARG A 79 -1.65 6.70 -17.46
C ARG A 79 -2.39 7.92 -18.04
N HIS A 80 -1.76 9.09 -18.05
CA HIS A 80 -2.34 10.30 -18.62
C HIS A 80 -2.55 10.17 -20.13
N MET A 81 -1.53 9.73 -20.87
CA MET A 81 -1.57 9.56 -22.32
C MET A 81 -2.62 8.54 -22.77
N ILE A 82 -2.73 7.43 -22.04
CA ILE A 82 -3.79 6.43 -22.25
C ILE A 82 -5.17 7.07 -22.01
N GLY A 83 -5.35 7.79 -20.90
CA GLY A 83 -6.61 8.47 -20.58
C GLY A 83 -6.99 9.57 -21.58
N ALA A 84 -6.00 10.20 -22.23
CA ALA A 84 -6.18 11.19 -23.28
C ALA A 84 -6.44 10.57 -24.66
N GLY A 85 -6.45 9.24 -24.79
CA GLY A 85 -6.69 8.55 -26.06
C GLY A 85 -5.52 8.59 -27.04
N ALA A 86 -4.31 8.90 -26.59
CA ALA A 86 -3.14 9.10 -27.46
C ALA A 86 -2.74 7.87 -28.30
N ILE A 87 -3.20 6.68 -27.93
CA ILE A 87 -2.93 5.41 -28.62
C ILE A 87 -4.21 4.70 -29.09
N GLY A 88 -5.37 5.36 -29.01
CA GLY A 88 -6.67 4.73 -29.26
C GLY A 88 -7.09 3.76 -28.14
N GLU A 89 -7.84 2.72 -28.50
CA GLU A 89 -8.32 1.70 -27.56
C GLU A 89 -7.19 0.74 -27.15
N VAL A 90 -7.04 0.52 -25.84
CA VAL A 90 -6.01 -0.39 -25.31
C VAL A 90 -6.40 -1.84 -25.62
N TYR A 91 -5.64 -2.47 -26.51
CA TYR A 91 -5.82 -3.89 -26.85
C TYR A 91 -5.07 -4.84 -25.90
N GLY A 92 -3.92 -4.43 -25.38
CA GLY A 92 -3.10 -5.27 -24.51
C GLY A 92 -1.95 -4.54 -23.83
N ALA A 93 -1.38 -5.15 -22.80
CA ALA A 93 -0.22 -4.65 -22.08
C ALA A 93 0.71 -5.80 -21.71
N ALA A 94 2.02 -5.55 -21.75
CA ALA A 94 3.05 -6.47 -21.30
C ALA A 94 3.92 -5.79 -20.26
N LEU A 95 4.23 -6.50 -19.16
CA LEU A 95 5.15 -6.03 -18.12
C LEU A 95 6.31 -7.02 -18.04
N HIS A 96 7.52 -6.52 -18.24
CA HIS A 96 8.74 -7.30 -18.07
C HIS A 96 9.56 -6.70 -16.94
N SER A 97 9.79 -7.48 -15.88
CA SER A 97 10.63 -7.06 -14.76
C SER A 97 11.91 -7.89 -14.71
N VAL A 98 13.05 -7.23 -14.84
CA VAL A 98 14.36 -7.84 -14.63
C VAL A 98 14.89 -7.37 -13.28
N ARG A 99 15.35 -8.31 -12.45
CA ARG A 99 16.02 -8.01 -11.19
C ARG A 99 17.41 -8.62 -11.23
N ALA A 100 18.40 -7.95 -10.65
CA ALA A 100 19.72 -8.54 -10.46
C ALA A 100 19.56 -9.82 -9.63
N GLY A 101 20.23 -10.90 -10.05
CA GLY A 101 20.26 -12.14 -9.29
C GLY A 101 20.85 -11.93 -7.89
N LYS A 102 20.43 -12.72 -6.91
CA LYS A 102 21.07 -12.75 -5.59
C LYS A 102 22.54 -13.13 -5.79
N ARG A 103 23.47 -12.31 -5.29
CA ARG A 103 24.87 -12.73 -5.14
C ARG A 103 24.98 -13.80 -4.08
#